data_AF-A0A3Q0JG90-F1
#
_entry.id   AF-A0A3Q0JG90-F1
#
_cell.length_a   1.000
_cell.length_b   1.000
_cell.length_c   1.000
_cell.angle_alpha   90.00
_cell.angle_beta   90.00
_cell.angle_gamma   90.00
#
_symmetry.space_group_name_H-M   'P 1'
#
loop_
_entity.id
_entity.type
_entity.pdbx_description
1 polymer ?
#
loop_
_entity_poly.entity_id
_entity_poly.type
_entity_poly.pdbx_seq_one_letter_code
_entity_poly.pdbx_strand_id
1 'polypeptide(L)'
;MAATASGTGLAFIIFTEAINQFPGAQIWAVLFFLMLFTLGIDSQFGTLEGVTTSIVDMKIFPNMRKEVITGILCLLCCVISMSFAHGAGNYVFILFDSFSGNFPLLIIAFFECIAVSYIYGLK
;
A
#
# COMPACT_ATOMS: atom_id res chain seq x y z
N MET A 1 -29.70 0.37 -12.34
CA MET A 1 -29.14 1.46 -11.52
C MET A 1 -27.75 1.01 -11.08
N ALA A 2 -26.76 1.17 -11.96
CA ALA A 2 -25.39 0.79 -11.68
C ALA A 2 -24.74 1.94 -10.90
N ALA A 3 -24.75 1.84 -9.57
CA ALA A 3 -23.81 2.61 -8.79
C ALA A 3 -22.42 2.06 -9.15
N THR A 4 -21.64 2.83 -9.89
CA THR A 4 -20.22 2.58 -10.12
C THR A 4 -19.52 2.63 -8.77
N ALA A 5 -19.53 1.51 -8.04
CA ALA A 5 -18.71 1.33 -6.86
C ALA A 5 -17.25 1.44 -7.32
N SER A 6 -16.51 2.46 -6.89
CA SER A 6 -15.09 2.59 -7.16
C SER A 6 -14.28 1.97 -6.02
N GLY A 7 -13.11 1.41 -6.33
CA GLY A 7 -12.18 0.86 -5.33
C GLY A 7 -12.51 -0.55 -4.85
N THR A 8 -12.34 -0.79 -3.55
CA THR A 8 -12.39 -2.13 -2.92
C THR A 8 -13.75 -2.83 -3.07
N GLY A 9 -14.86 -2.08 -3.08
CA GLY A 9 -16.20 -2.63 -3.31
C GLY A 9 -16.39 -3.21 -4.72
N LEU A 10 -15.73 -2.66 -5.73
CA LEU A 10 -15.78 -3.17 -7.11
C LEU A 10 -15.06 -4.52 -7.21
N ALA A 11 -13.84 -4.60 -6.67
CA ALA A 11 -13.01 -5.79 -6.76
C ALA A 11 -13.51 -6.97 -5.91
N PHE A 12 -14.13 -6.71 -4.75
CA PHE A 12 -14.58 -7.79 -3.85
C PHE A 12 -16.03 -8.19 -4.01
N ILE A 13 -16.91 -7.32 -4.52
CA ILE A 13 -18.35 -7.63 -4.64
C ILE A 13 -18.68 -7.98 -6.09
N ILE A 14 -18.35 -7.10 -7.04
CA ILE A 14 -18.75 -7.30 -8.45
C ILE A 14 -17.93 -8.43 -9.09
N PHE A 15 -16.64 -8.52 -8.77
CA PHE A 15 -15.77 -9.57 -9.31
C PHE A 15 -16.10 -10.96 -8.76
N THR A 16 -16.48 -11.07 -7.48
CA THR A 16 -16.92 -12.34 -6.89
C THR A 16 -18.29 -12.77 -7.41
N GLU A 17 -19.19 -11.81 -7.64
CA GLU A 17 -20.49 -12.06 -8.29
C GLU A 17 -20.32 -12.57 -9.73
N ALA A 18 -19.35 -12.02 -10.48
CA ALA A 18 -19.01 -12.50 -11.82
C ALA A 18 -18.38 -13.92 -11.79
N ILE A 19 -17.47 -14.19 -10.84
CA ILE A 19 -16.81 -15.51 -10.70
C ILE A 19 -17.82 -16.62 -10.40
N ASN A 20 -18.87 -16.33 -9.63
CA ASN A 20 -19.92 -17.29 -9.31
C ASN A 20 -20.72 -17.78 -10.53
N GLN A 21 -20.68 -17.07 -11.65
CA GLN A 21 -21.36 -17.47 -12.89
C GLN A 21 -20.54 -18.51 -13.70
N PHE A 22 -19.27 -18.74 -13.36
CA PHE A 22 -18.44 -19.73 -14.04
C PHE A 22 -18.65 -21.15 -13.48
N PRO A 23 -18.66 -22.19 -14.34
CA PRO A 23 -18.61 -23.57 -13.86
C PRO A 23 -17.29 -23.82 -13.13
N GLY A 24 -17.35 -24.35 -11.90
CA GLY A 24 -16.16 -24.53 -11.06
C GLY A 24 -15.69 -23.27 -10.33
N ALA A 25 -16.61 -22.35 -10.00
CA ALA A 25 -16.36 -21.06 -9.32
C ALA A 25 -15.40 -21.11 -8.12
N GLN A 26 -15.37 -22.22 -7.38
CA GLN A 26 -14.50 -22.38 -6.21
C GLN A 26 -13.00 -22.27 -6.53
N ILE A 27 -12.56 -22.83 -7.68
CA ILE A 27 -11.15 -22.76 -8.09
C ILE A 27 -10.81 -21.33 -8.53
N TRP A 28 -11.71 -20.70 -9.29
CA TRP A 28 -11.54 -19.34 -9.78
C TRP A 28 -11.51 -18.30 -8.66
N ALA A 29 -12.32 -18.48 -7.61
CA ALA A 29 -12.31 -17.62 -6.44
C ALA A 29 -10.96 -17.70 -5.70
N VAL A 30 -10.43 -18.91 -5.46
CA VAL A 30 -9.14 -19.09 -4.79
C VAL A 30 -8.01 -18.45 -5.59
N LEU A 31 -7.97 -18.65 -6.91
CA LEU A 31 -6.95 -18.04 -7.78
C LEU A 31 -7.02 -16.51 -7.76
N PHE A 32 -8.22 -15.94 -7.76
CA PHE A 32 -8.41 -14.49 -7.73
C PHE A 32 -7.97 -13.87 -6.40
N PHE A 33 -8.38 -14.45 -5.26
CA PHE A 33 -7.94 -13.96 -3.96
C PHE A 33 -6.44 -14.17 -3.72
N LEU A 34 -5.87 -15.27 -4.22
CA LEU A 34 -4.43 -15.51 -4.16
C LEU A 34 -3.66 -14.46 -4.97
N MET A 35 -4.14 -14.11 -6.17
CA MET A 35 -3.58 -13.02 -6.95
C MET A 35 -3.59 -11.70 -6.17
N LEU A 36 -4.75 -11.30 -5.62
CA LEU A 36 -4.86 -10.06 -4.83
C LEU A 36 -3.94 -10.07 -3.61
N PHE A 37 -3.81 -11.22 -2.94
CA PHE A 37 -2.94 -11.40 -1.79
C PHE A 37 -1.46 -11.25 -2.17
N THR A 38 -1.01 -11.92 -3.23
CA THR A 38 0.38 -11.82 -3.71
C THR A 38 0.70 -10.40 -4.17
N LEU A 39 -0.18 -9.75 -4.94
CA LEU A 39 0.00 -8.34 -5.35
C LEU A 39 0.13 -7.38 -4.16
N GLY A 40 -0.69 -7.57 -3.13
CA GLY A 40 -0.59 -6.78 -1.90
C GLY A 40 0.74 -7.00 -1.19
N ILE A 41 1.17 -8.26 -1.07
CA ILE A 41 2.42 -8.64 -0.41
C ILE A 41 3.64 -8.06 -1.13
N ASP A 42 3.72 -8.21 -2.45
CA ASP A 42 4.86 -7.73 -3.24
C ASP A 42 5.05 -6.21 -3.11
N SER A 43 3.94 -5.46 -3.15
CA SER A 43 3.96 -4.00 -2.95
C SER A 43 4.43 -3.61 -1.53
N GLN A 44 3.96 -4.32 -0.51
CA GLN A 44 4.33 -4.03 0.88
C GLN A 44 5.80 -4.35 1.14
N PHE A 45 6.34 -5.43 0.58
CA PHE A 45 7.77 -5.73 0.67
C PHE A 45 8.63 -4.63 0.05
N GLY A 46 8.28 -4.14 -1.14
CA GLY A 46 9.01 -3.04 -1.78
C GLY A 46 9.02 -1.76 -0.94
N THR A 47 7.89 -1.41 -0.33
CA THR A 47 7.80 -0.21 0.52
C THR A 47 8.60 -0.37 1.82
N LEU A 48 8.49 -1.53 2.48
CA LEU A 48 9.25 -1.83 3.71
C LEU A 48 10.75 -1.86 3.45
N GLU A 49 11.21 -2.45 2.35
CA GLU A 49 12.62 -2.49 1.97
C GLU A 49 13.14 -1.08 1.66
N GLY A 50 12.38 -0.27 0.93
CA GLY A 50 12.73 1.12 0.65
C GLY A 50 12.92 1.93 1.93
N VAL A 51 11.94 1.92 2.84
CA VAL A 51 12.01 2.63 4.13
C VAL A 51 13.16 2.14 5.00
N THR A 52 13.34 0.82 5.10
CA THR A 52 14.40 0.22 5.91
C THR A 52 15.78 0.61 5.38
N THR A 53 15.97 0.56 4.06
CA THR A 53 17.23 0.92 3.42
C THR A 53 17.55 2.40 3.63
N SER A 54 16.57 3.29 3.49
CA SER A 54 16.75 4.73 3.77
C SER A 54 17.13 5.01 5.23
N ILE A 55 16.54 4.31 6.20
CA ILE A 55 16.86 4.47 7.63
C ILE A 55 18.30 4.00 7.94
N VAL A 56 18.72 2.89 7.32
CA VAL A 56 20.08 2.35 7.50
C VAL A 56 21.12 3.27 6.86
N ASP A 57 20.85 3.80 5.67
CA ASP A 57 21.77 4.69 4.94
C ASP A 57 21.97 6.03 5.67
N MET A 58 20.92 6.59 6.26
CA MET A 58 20.99 7.81 7.08
C MET A 58 21.72 7.61 8.44
N LYS A 59 22.17 6.39 8.77
CA LYS A 59 22.86 6.05 10.05
C LYS A 59 22.14 6.54 11.31
N ILE A 60 20.82 6.59 11.30
CA ILE A 60 20.02 7.08 12.44
C ILE A 60 20.23 6.18 13.67
N PHE A 61 20.41 4.86 13.46
CA PHE A 61 20.69 3.88 14.52
C PHE A 61 21.90 3.01 14.16
N PRO A 62 23.14 3.49 14.39
CA PRO A 62 24.35 2.82 13.90
C PRO A 62 24.65 1.47 14.56
N ASN A 63 23.97 1.12 15.66
CA ASN A 63 24.26 -0.06 16.46
C ASN A 63 23.10 -1.08 16.51
N MET A 64 22.04 -0.87 15.72
CA MET A 64 20.89 -1.78 15.67
C MET A 64 20.96 -2.66 14.41
N ARG A 65 20.66 -3.96 14.58
CA ARG A 65 20.60 -4.89 13.46
C ARG A 65 19.40 -4.57 12.58
N LYS A 66 19.57 -4.67 11.26
CA LYS A 66 18.52 -4.44 10.27
C LYS A 66 17.23 -5.23 10.55
N GLU A 67 17.35 -6.46 11.07
CA GLU A 67 16.20 -7.30 11.40
C GLU A 67 15.35 -6.74 12.56
N VAL A 68 15.99 -6.02 13.49
CA VAL A 68 15.28 -5.41 14.62
C VAL A 68 14.55 -4.14 14.17
N ILE A 69 15.15 -3.36 13.27
CA ILE A 69 14.54 -2.16 12.69
C ILE A 69 13.29 -2.53 11.89
N THR A 70 13.37 -3.54 11.02
CA THR A 70 12.21 -4.04 10.27
C THR A 70 11.14 -4.60 11.20
N GLY A 71 11.54 -5.37 12.23
CA GLY A 71 10.61 -5.89 13.22
C GLY A 71 9.83 -4.80 13.95
N ILE A 72 10.51 -3.73 14.39
CA ILE A 72 9.86 -2.58 15.04
C ILE A 72 8.93 -1.86 14.07
N LEU A 73 9.38 -1.60 12.84
CA LEU A 73 8.56 -0.95 11.81
C LEU A 73 7.28 -1.75 11.53
N CYS A 74 7.40 -3.07 11.35
CA CYS A 74 6.26 -3.95 11.14
C CYS A 74 5.30 -3.95 12.35
N LEU A 75 5.80 -3.94 13.58
CA LEU A 75 4.97 -3.87 14.79
C LEU A 75 4.21 -2.54 14.87
N LEU A 76 4.88 -1.42 14.59
CA LEU A 76 4.23 -0.10 14.55
C LEU A 76 3.14 -0.06 13.47
N CYS A 77 3.45 -0.53 12.27
CA CYS A 77 2.47 -0.66 11.19
C CYS A 77 1.28 -1.55 11.60
N CYS A 78 1.53 -2.69 12.27
CA CYS A 78 0.49 -3.59 12.72
C CYS A 78 -0.48 -2.92 13.72
N VAL A 79 0.05 -2.17 14.70
CA VAL A 79 -0.77 -1.43 15.67
C VAL A 79 -1.62 -0.37 14.97
N ILE A 80 -1.05 0.37 14.02
CA ILE A 80 -1.79 1.36 13.23
C ILE A 80 -2.87 0.68 12.38
N SER A 81 -2.54 -0.41 11.67
CA SER A 81 -3.49 -1.17 10.87
C SER A 81 -4.64 -1.75 11.69
N MET A 82 -4.39 -2.11 12.95
CA MET A 82 -5.43 -2.59 13.88
C MET A 82 -6.53 -1.53 14.11
N SER A 83 -6.18 -0.25 14.09
CA SER A 83 -7.16 0.83 14.23
C SER A 83 -8.13 0.91 13.03
N PHE A 84 -7.66 0.56 11.83
CA PHE A 84 -8.48 0.49 10.61
C PHE A 84 -9.33 -0.78 10.52
N ALA A 85 -9.11 -1.78 11.38
CA ALA A 85 -9.90 -3.02 11.41
C ALA A 85 -11.23 -2.88 12.19
N HIS A 86 -11.50 -1.74 12.82
CA HIS A 86 -12.76 -1.50 13.53
C HIS A 86 -13.95 -1.34 12.56
N GLY A 87 -15.19 -1.46 13.07
CA GLY A 87 -16.42 -1.42 12.26
C GLY A 87 -16.62 -0.13 11.44
N ALA A 88 -16.02 1.00 11.84
CA ALA A 88 -15.99 2.26 11.09
C ALA A 88 -14.71 2.44 10.25
N GLY A 89 -13.82 1.45 10.25
CA GLY A 89 -12.48 1.54 9.68
C GLY A 89 -12.47 1.72 8.17
N ASN A 90 -13.48 1.23 7.46
CA ASN A 90 -13.62 1.46 6.01
C ASN A 90 -13.75 2.97 5.69
N TYR A 91 -14.48 3.73 6.51
CA TYR A 91 -14.61 5.18 6.32
C TYR A 91 -13.27 5.90 6.54
N VAL A 92 -12.58 5.56 7.62
CA VAL A 92 -11.26 6.13 7.93
C VAL A 92 -10.23 5.75 6.85
N PHE A 93 -10.30 4.52 6.34
CA PHE A 93 -9.44 4.03 5.27
C PHE A 93 -9.64 4.80 3.96
N ILE A 94 -10.88 4.99 3.51
CA ILE A 94 -11.18 5.75 2.28
C ILE A 94 -10.73 7.20 2.40
N LEU A 95 -10.96 7.80 3.57
CA LEU A 95 -10.51 9.17 3.84
C LEU A 95 -8.98 9.25 3.82
N PHE A 96 -8.29 8.32 4.49
CA PHE A 96 -6.84 8.25 4.47
C PHE A 96 -6.28 8.05 3.05
N ASP A 97 -6.81 7.11 2.27
CA ASP A 97 -6.38 6.83 0.89
C ASP A 97 -6.52 8.06 -0.01
N SER A 98 -7.64 8.78 0.10
CA SER A 98 -7.92 9.97 -0.71
C SER A 98 -6.96 11.14 -0.42
N PHE A 99 -6.51 11.29 0.83
CA PHE A 99 -5.65 12.41 1.25
C PHE A 99 -4.17 12.05 1.36
N SER A 100 -3.81 10.81 1.69
CA SER A 100 -2.43 10.40 1.99
C SER A 100 -1.58 10.15 0.76
N GLY A 101 -2.17 9.69 -0.36
CA GLY A 101 -1.41 9.36 -1.56
C GLY A 101 -1.22 10.57 -2.48
N ASN A 102 -2.32 11.18 -2.90
CA ASN A 102 -2.31 11.98 -4.12
C ASN A 102 -1.62 13.35 -3.97
N PHE A 103 -2.02 14.14 -2.96
CA PHE A 103 -1.49 15.48 -2.75
C PHE A 103 -0.03 15.53 -2.28
N PRO A 104 0.40 14.77 -1.24
CA PRO A 104 1.77 14.85 -0.75
C PRO A 104 2.78 14.26 -1.74
N LEU A 105 2.47 13.13 -2.40
CA LEU A 105 3.37 12.55 -3.41
C LEU A 105 3.58 13.50 -4.59
N LEU A 106 2.52 14.19 -5.04
CA LEU A 106 2.62 15.17 -6.12
C LEU A 106 3.56 16.33 -5.74
N ILE A 107 3.44 16.85 -4.51
CA ILE A 107 4.29 17.94 -4.02
C ILE A 107 5.75 17.48 -3.92
N ILE A 108 5.99 16.29 -3.35
CA ILE A 108 7.35 15.72 -3.22
C ILE A 108 7.98 15.54 -4.61
N ALA A 109 7.26 14.92 -5.54
CA ALA A 109 7.73 14.69 -6.90
C ALA A 109 8.02 16.00 -7.65
N PHE A 110 7.19 17.04 -7.46
CA PHE A 110 7.41 18.36 -8.05
C PHE A 110 8.71 19.01 -7.57
N PHE A 111 8.96 18.98 -6.25
CA PHE A 111 10.20 19.51 -5.68
C PHE A 111 11.42 18.67 -6.09
N GLU A 112 11.28 17.34 -6.15
CA GLU A 112 12.33 16.45 -6.63
C GLU A 112 12.70 16.76 -8.09
N CYS A 113 11.72 16.96 -8.96
CA CYS A 113 11.95 17.35 -10.36
C CYS A 113 12.66 18.70 -10.48
N ILE A 114 12.26 19.71 -9.69
CA ILE A 114 12.93 21.02 -9.67
C ILE A 114 14.36 20.91 -9.14
N ALA A 115 14.57 20.18 -8.04
CA ALA A 115 15.89 20.00 -7.46
C ALA A 115 16.85 19.30 -8.43
N VAL A 116 16.39 18.23 -9.10
CA VAL A 116 17.21 17.51 -10.09
C VAL A 116 17.50 18.39 -11.32
N SER A 117 16.50 19.09 -11.86
CA SER A 117 16.67 19.89 -13.08
C SER A 117 17.50 21.17 -12.87
N TYR A 118 17.27 21.90 -11.78
CA TYR A 118 17.89 23.22 -11.54
C TYR A 118 19.10 23.20 -10.60
N ILE A 119 19.11 22.37 -9.55
CA ILE A 119 20.18 22.37 -8.53
C ILE A 119 21.25 21.35 -8.88
N TYR A 120 20.86 20.12 -9.21
CA TYR A 120 21.80 19.08 -9.61
C TYR A 120 22.35 19.33 -11.02
N GLY A 121 21.59 20.06 -11.83
CA GLY A 121 21.94 20.45 -13.19
C GLY A 121 21.76 19.29 -14.15
N LEU A 122 20.77 19.40 -15.05
CA LEU A 122 20.76 18.61 -16.27
C LEU A 122 21.95 19.07 -17.11
N LYS A 123 23.01 18.29 -17.14
CA LYS A 123 24.08 18.51 -18.10
C LYS A 123 23.61 18.07 -19.49
#